data_AF-A0A9E0XBV3-F1
#
_entry.id   AF-A0A9E0XBV3-F1
#
_cell.length_a   1.000
_cell.length_b   1.000
_cell.length_c   1.000
_cell.angle_alpha   90.00
_cell.angle_beta   90.00
_cell.angle_gamma   90.00
#
_symmetry.space_group_name_H-M   'P 1'
#
loop_
_entity.id
_entity.type
_entity.pdbx_description
1 polymer ?
#
loop_
_entity_poly.entity_id
_entity_poly.type
_entity_poly.pdbx_seq_one_letter_code
_entity_poly.pdbx_strand_id
1 'polypeptide(L)'
;MSSILAAVSLRWRRFGWRAAGVALVLSLGVGGAGATTTWTGGADDGKWTTAGNWSAGVPTGPNQAVFGGLGTSNTIGSITAANFSGAVFNSGSYSFTLLSFSGSLTINGGAQQFTTAVGFNSGAVTITVASGASLTLASGIARLAVTAEFKGAGDYYLKSIGTASGTFSKTGTGKLTLTGTSFAAPTVFSAGTLILGANPARITFSSNVTLGADVTTQFQLNGTGRGTTYDALDIAASSGPTVVTYGGTLALDFGSTFADGDVLDLFKYGTSTSANASSSFASVEASGLYSGTFTAVDSNTWTLVKGGHLFTFNETTGDLTVAAAPVPVPEPATCAVIVAGGALGLALWRRRAKRA
;
A
#
# COMPACT_ATOMS: atom_id res chain seq x y z
N MET A 1 -5.05 -11.42 81.43
CA MET A 1 -4.48 -12.75 81.10
C MET A 1 -5.12 -13.20 79.80
N SER A 2 -4.82 -12.59 78.65
CA SER A 2 -3.55 -12.55 77.94
C SER A 2 -3.10 -13.95 77.48
N SER A 3 -3.20 -14.14 76.16
CA SER A 3 -2.29 -14.92 75.31
C SER A 3 -2.00 -16.37 75.71
N ILE A 4 -2.60 -17.36 75.02
CA ILE A 4 -2.06 -18.69 74.62
C ILE A 4 -3.14 -19.42 73.77
N LEU A 5 -3.61 -18.87 72.63
CA LEU A 5 -4.55 -19.63 71.77
C LEU A 5 -4.46 -19.34 70.26
N ALA A 6 -3.33 -18.81 69.78
CA ALA A 6 -3.20 -18.41 68.37
C ALA A 6 -1.85 -18.80 67.73
N ALA A 7 -1.27 -19.96 68.08
CA ALA A 7 0.06 -20.33 67.58
C ALA A 7 0.25 -21.82 67.21
N VAL A 8 -0.78 -22.52 66.72
CA VAL A 8 -0.58 -23.93 66.28
C VAL A 8 -1.15 -24.27 64.90
N SER A 9 -2.02 -23.47 64.27
CA SER A 9 -2.65 -23.87 62.99
C SER A 9 -1.94 -23.41 61.70
N LEU A 10 -0.79 -22.71 61.77
CA LEU A 10 -0.16 -22.09 60.60
C LEU A 10 1.17 -22.72 60.12
N ARG A 11 1.44 -24.00 60.44
CA ARG A 11 2.69 -24.67 60.02
C ARG A 11 2.57 -25.84 59.05
N TRP A 12 1.36 -26.20 58.59
CA TRP A 12 1.18 -27.38 57.71
C TRP A 12 0.61 -27.09 56.31
N ARG A 13 0.58 -25.82 55.86
CA ARG A 13 0.06 -25.46 54.52
C ARG A 13 1.12 -25.04 53.48
N ARG A 14 2.42 -25.11 53.80
CA ARG A 14 3.50 -24.63 52.91
C ARG A 14 4.40 -25.71 52.30
N PHE A 15 3.99 -26.98 52.30
CA PHE A 15 4.84 -28.08 51.83
C PHE A 15 4.25 -28.95 50.71
N GLY A 16 3.26 -28.45 49.94
CA GLY A 16 2.57 -29.25 48.91
C GLY A 16 2.53 -28.70 47.49
N TRP A 17 3.12 -27.53 47.21
CA TRP A 17 2.90 -26.81 45.93
C TRP A 17 4.13 -26.71 45.01
N ARG A 18 5.24 -27.38 45.34
CA ARG A 18 6.46 -27.33 44.52
C ARG A 18 6.74 -28.58 43.68
N ALA A 19 5.89 -29.61 43.75
CA ALA A 19 6.11 -30.87 43.02
C ALA A 19 5.08 -31.15 41.89
N ALA A 20 4.08 -30.30 41.67
CA ALA A 20 3.13 -30.44 40.56
C ALA A 20 3.28 -29.37 39.46
N GLY A 21 4.21 -28.43 39.61
CA GLY A 21 4.43 -27.29 38.69
C GLY A 21 5.62 -27.45 37.73
N VAL A 22 6.18 -28.66 37.58
CA VAL A 22 7.38 -28.90 36.74
C VAL A 22 7.11 -29.87 35.57
N ALA A 23 5.89 -30.40 35.43
CA ALA A 23 5.53 -31.33 34.34
C ALA A 23 4.65 -30.72 33.23
N LEU A 24 4.52 -29.39 33.15
CA LEU A 24 3.63 -28.72 32.19
C LEU A 24 4.32 -27.61 31.36
N VAL A 25 5.58 -27.80 30.94
CA VAL A 25 6.31 -26.82 30.10
C VAL A 25 7.15 -27.45 28.98
N LEU A 26 6.93 -28.72 28.59
CA LEU A 26 7.72 -29.37 27.52
C LEU A 26 6.90 -30.07 26.44
N SER A 27 5.66 -29.64 26.23
CA SER A 27 4.95 -29.92 24.97
C SER A 27 4.82 -28.64 24.14
N LEU A 28 5.92 -27.90 23.97
CA LEU A 28 6.05 -27.11 22.76
C LEU A 28 6.12 -28.13 21.63
N GLY A 29 4.99 -28.34 20.96
CA GLY A 29 4.94 -29.15 19.76
C GLY A 29 5.97 -28.59 18.80
N VAL A 30 7.11 -29.26 18.70
CA VAL A 30 8.11 -28.96 17.69
C VAL A 30 7.42 -29.33 16.39
N GLY A 31 6.81 -28.36 15.73
CA GLY A 31 6.27 -28.55 14.39
C GLY A 31 7.44 -29.10 13.56
N GLY A 32 7.29 -30.33 13.06
CA GLY A 32 8.35 -30.96 12.29
C GLY A 32 8.77 -30.03 11.17
N ALA A 33 10.05 -29.69 11.09
CA ALA A 33 10.57 -28.90 9.98
C ALA A 33 10.29 -29.68 8.70
N GLY A 34 9.43 -29.13 7.84
CA GLY A 34 9.14 -29.74 6.55
C GLY A 34 10.41 -29.85 5.71
N ALA A 35 10.55 -30.93 4.95
CA ALA A 35 11.68 -31.09 4.06
C ALA A 35 11.64 -30.03 2.95
N THR A 36 12.81 -29.55 2.54
CA THR A 36 12.94 -28.67 1.38
C THR A 36 13.09 -29.52 0.12
N THR A 37 12.29 -29.26 -0.91
CA THR A 37 12.48 -29.86 -2.23
C THR A 37 12.70 -28.76 -3.26
N THR A 38 13.72 -28.94 -4.11
CA THR A 38 14.15 -27.92 -5.07
C THR A 38 13.69 -28.29 -6.46
N TRP A 39 13.08 -27.33 -7.17
CA TRP A 39 12.75 -27.45 -8.57
C TRP A 39 14.02 -27.52 -9.41
N THR A 40 14.23 -28.66 -10.07
CA THR A 40 15.34 -28.94 -10.98
C THR A 40 14.93 -28.84 -12.45
N GLY A 41 13.63 -28.99 -12.75
CA GLY A 41 13.13 -29.03 -14.13
C GLY A 41 13.64 -30.22 -14.95
N GLY A 42 14.12 -31.28 -14.30
CA GLY A 42 14.84 -32.38 -14.95
C GLY A 42 14.00 -33.38 -15.74
N ALA A 43 12.67 -33.28 -15.77
CA ALA A 43 11.79 -34.23 -16.46
C ALA A 43 11.29 -33.76 -17.84
N ASP A 44 11.86 -32.68 -18.39
CA ASP A 44 11.54 -32.08 -19.70
C ASP A 44 10.06 -31.71 -19.97
N ASP A 45 9.16 -31.87 -19.00
CA ASP A 45 7.73 -31.60 -19.15
C ASP A 45 7.25 -30.32 -18.45
N GLY A 46 8.09 -29.72 -17.59
CA GLY A 46 7.77 -28.50 -16.84
C GLY A 46 6.59 -28.62 -15.88
N LYS A 47 6.14 -29.83 -15.53
CA LYS A 47 4.94 -30.05 -14.70
C LYS A 47 5.29 -30.12 -13.22
N TRP A 48 4.55 -29.35 -12.40
CA TRP A 48 4.63 -29.41 -10.94
C TRP A 48 4.53 -30.84 -10.38
N THR A 49 3.61 -31.64 -10.95
CA THR A 49 3.28 -32.99 -10.47
C THR A 49 4.29 -34.07 -10.85
N THR A 50 5.28 -33.76 -11.69
CA THR A 50 6.25 -34.76 -12.16
C THR A 50 7.43 -34.81 -11.20
N ALA A 51 7.59 -35.95 -10.51
CA ALA A 51 8.64 -36.13 -9.48
C ALA A 51 10.06 -35.85 -10.00
N GLY A 52 10.35 -36.14 -11.26
CA GLY A 52 11.66 -35.88 -11.88
C GLY A 52 12.02 -34.40 -12.02
N ASN A 53 11.06 -33.48 -11.86
CA ASN A 53 11.33 -32.04 -11.81
C ASN A 53 11.78 -31.55 -10.43
N TRP A 54 11.89 -32.44 -9.44
CA TRP A 54 12.21 -32.09 -8.06
C TRP A 54 13.39 -32.90 -7.53
N SER A 55 14.24 -32.26 -6.72
CA SER A 55 15.42 -32.91 -6.12
C SER A 55 15.08 -34.06 -5.16
N ALA A 56 13.90 -34.02 -4.56
CA ALA A 56 13.45 -34.99 -3.56
C ALA A 56 11.95 -35.31 -3.70
N GLY A 57 11.48 -35.42 -4.95
CA GLY A 57 10.07 -35.66 -5.27
C GLY A 57 9.19 -34.41 -5.10
N VAL A 58 7.92 -34.54 -5.50
CA VAL A 58 6.95 -33.44 -5.48
C VAL A 58 6.75 -32.97 -4.02
N PRO A 59 6.90 -31.66 -3.71
CA PRO A 59 6.65 -31.15 -2.37
C PRO A 59 5.19 -31.42 -1.94
N THR A 60 5.04 -32.01 -0.76
CA THR A 60 3.74 -32.34 -0.15
C THR A 60 3.76 -32.06 1.36
N GLY A 61 2.60 -31.79 1.95
CA GLY A 61 2.44 -31.59 3.39
C GLY A 61 3.20 -30.38 3.92
N PRO A 62 4.04 -30.52 4.97
CA PRO A 62 4.80 -29.40 5.52
C PRO A 62 6.00 -28.99 4.66
N ASN A 63 6.29 -29.70 3.56
CA ASN A 63 7.49 -29.44 2.77
C ASN A 63 7.47 -28.04 2.14
N GLN A 64 8.65 -27.46 1.95
CA GLN A 64 8.83 -26.18 1.28
C GLN A 64 9.33 -26.41 -0.15
N ALA A 65 8.69 -25.76 -1.12
CA ALA A 65 9.14 -25.76 -2.50
C ALA A 65 10.17 -24.65 -2.72
N VAL A 66 11.32 -24.96 -3.33
CA VAL A 66 12.37 -23.98 -3.62
C VAL A 66 12.68 -23.94 -5.10
N PHE A 67 12.72 -22.74 -5.68
CA PHE A 67 13.09 -22.47 -7.06
C PHE A 67 14.47 -21.80 -7.06
N GLY A 68 15.48 -22.57 -7.49
CA GLY A 68 16.90 -22.20 -7.38
C GLY A 68 17.48 -21.41 -8.55
N GLY A 69 16.67 -20.95 -9.51
CA GLY A 69 17.17 -20.13 -10.62
C GLY A 69 17.65 -20.92 -11.83
N LEU A 70 16.76 -21.74 -12.41
CA LEU A 70 16.98 -22.21 -13.78
C LEU A 70 16.95 -20.96 -14.69
N GLY A 71 18.04 -20.70 -15.40
CA GLY A 71 18.38 -19.40 -16.02
C GLY A 71 17.47 -18.86 -17.14
N THR A 72 16.26 -19.36 -17.31
CA THR A 72 15.30 -18.92 -18.33
C THR A 72 13.86 -18.97 -17.80
N SER A 73 13.01 -18.12 -18.39
CA SER A 73 11.56 -18.08 -18.11
C SER A 73 10.95 -19.47 -18.26
N ASN A 74 10.54 -20.08 -17.15
CA ASN A 74 9.91 -21.40 -17.16
C ASN A 74 8.41 -21.24 -16.87
N THR A 75 7.58 -21.71 -17.79
CA THR A 75 6.17 -21.92 -17.52
C THR A 75 6.05 -23.21 -16.72
N ILE A 76 5.71 -23.09 -15.44
CA ILE A 76 5.42 -24.26 -14.61
C ILE A 76 3.93 -24.57 -14.77
N GLY A 77 3.62 -25.85 -15.05
CA GLY A 77 2.23 -26.32 -15.15
C GLY A 77 1.41 -26.07 -13.88
N SER A 78 0.09 -26.24 -13.96
CA SER A 78 -0.85 -25.89 -12.88
C SER A 78 -0.52 -26.52 -11.52
N ILE A 79 -0.48 -25.67 -10.50
CA ILE A 79 -0.39 -25.99 -9.08
C ILE A 79 -1.82 -25.98 -8.52
N THR A 80 -2.48 -27.12 -8.61
CA THR A 80 -3.96 -27.20 -8.47
C THR A 80 -4.42 -27.31 -7.01
N ALA A 81 -3.61 -27.83 -6.10
CA ALA A 81 -3.99 -28.06 -4.69
C ALA A 81 -2.77 -28.34 -3.81
N ALA A 82 -1.80 -27.44 -3.82
CA ALA A 82 -0.53 -27.73 -3.19
C ALA A 82 -0.58 -27.34 -1.71
N ASN A 83 -0.90 -28.32 -0.87
CA ASN A 83 -0.66 -28.28 0.56
C ASN A 83 0.86 -28.34 0.78
N PHE A 84 1.57 -27.25 0.52
CA PHE A 84 2.94 -27.05 0.96
C PHE A 84 2.98 -25.88 1.96
N SER A 85 3.94 -25.89 2.88
CA SER A 85 4.04 -24.86 3.92
C SER A 85 4.47 -23.49 3.37
N GLY A 86 5.20 -23.51 2.25
CA GLY A 86 5.58 -22.30 1.51
C GLY A 86 6.36 -22.58 0.24
N ALA A 87 6.55 -21.52 -0.55
CA ALA A 87 7.41 -21.53 -1.72
C ALA A 87 8.46 -20.41 -1.63
N VAL A 88 9.68 -20.68 -2.08
CA VAL A 88 10.78 -19.71 -2.13
C VAL A 88 11.33 -19.65 -3.55
N PHE A 89 11.36 -18.46 -4.14
CA PHE A 89 11.95 -18.17 -5.43
C PHE A 89 13.24 -17.39 -5.24
N ASN A 90 14.39 -18.05 -5.40
CA ASN A 90 15.68 -17.42 -5.15
C ASN A 90 16.13 -16.49 -6.29
N SER A 91 15.80 -16.84 -7.52
CA SER A 91 16.13 -16.09 -8.73
C SER A 91 15.35 -16.67 -9.93
N GLY A 92 15.46 -16.03 -11.09
CA GLY A 92 14.75 -16.42 -12.31
C GLY A 92 13.31 -15.92 -12.34
N SER A 93 12.71 -15.94 -13.53
CA SER A 93 11.31 -15.50 -13.71
C SER A 93 10.44 -16.71 -14.03
N TYR A 94 9.33 -16.85 -13.32
CA TYR A 94 8.41 -17.98 -13.50
C TYR A 94 7.00 -17.49 -13.74
N SER A 95 6.30 -18.20 -14.61
CA SER A 95 4.86 -18.02 -14.83
C SER A 95 4.15 -19.32 -14.49
N PHE A 96 3.10 -19.25 -13.68
CA PHE A 96 2.38 -20.44 -13.24
C PHE A 96 0.90 -20.21 -12.99
N THR A 97 0.16 -21.31 -13.00
CA THR A 97 -1.23 -21.36 -12.59
C THR A 97 -1.29 -21.82 -11.13
N LEU A 98 -1.80 -20.98 -10.23
CA LEU A 98 -1.98 -21.30 -8.82
C LEU A 98 -3.43 -21.05 -8.43
N LEU A 99 -4.19 -22.12 -8.19
CA LEU A 99 -5.60 -22.00 -7.85
C LEU A 99 -5.80 -21.56 -6.40
N SER A 100 -4.98 -22.06 -5.48
CA SER A 100 -5.06 -21.67 -4.08
C SER A 100 -3.71 -21.78 -3.38
N PHE A 101 -3.55 -20.98 -2.33
CA PHE A 101 -2.33 -20.93 -1.54
C PHE A 101 -2.65 -20.71 -0.06
N SER A 102 -1.86 -21.36 0.80
CA SER A 102 -1.82 -21.14 2.24
C SER A 102 -0.36 -21.16 2.69
N GLY A 103 0.01 -20.33 3.68
CA GLY A 103 1.37 -20.28 4.20
C GLY A 103 2.20 -19.13 3.63
N SER A 104 3.50 -19.35 3.44
CA SER A 104 4.45 -18.30 3.06
C SER A 104 4.98 -18.40 1.63
N LEU A 105 4.91 -17.33 0.86
CA LEU A 105 5.58 -17.18 -0.43
C LEU A 105 6.73 -16.18 -0.26
N THR A 106 7.94 -16.56 -0.65
CA THR A 106 9.10 -15.67 -0.63
C THR A 106 9.70 -15.56 -2.01
N ILE A 107 9.95 -14.35 -2.49
CA ILE A 107 10.59 -14.07 -3.77
C ILE A 107 11.81 -13.21 -3.49
N ASN A 108 12.99 -13.83 -3.51
CA ASN A 108 14.27 -13.15 -3.29
C ASN A 108 14.81 -12.50 -4.57
N GLY A 109 14.38 -12.95 -5.75
CA GLY A 109 14.85 -12.44 -7.04
C GLY A 109 13.94 -12.80 -8.21
N GLY A 110 14.07 -12.03 -9.30
CA GLY A 110 13.35 -12.24 -10.56
C GLY A 110 11.88 -11.79 -10.53
N ALA A 111 11.14 -12.10 -11.60
CA ALA A 111 9.75 -11.70 -11.77
C ALA A 111 8.83 -12.91 -11.79
N GLN A 112 7.90 -12.98 -10.84
CA GLN A 112 6.94 -14.09 -10.73
C GLN A 112 5.56 -13.66 -11.18
N GLN A 113 4.87 -14.51 -11.94
CA GLN A 113 3.54 -14.19 -12.44
C GLN A 113 2.55 -15.34 -12.24
N PHE A 114 1.43 -15.06 -11.60
CA PHE A 114 0.32 -16.00 -11.47
C PHE A 114 -0.73 -15.60 -12.49
N THR A 115 -0.95 -16.48 -13.46
CA THR A 115 -1.77 -16.18 -14.65
C THR A 115 -3.25 -16.43 -14.41
N THR A 116 -3.58 -17.25 -13.41
CA THR A 116 -4.95 -17.55 -12.97
C THR A 116 -5.27 -16.86 -11.66
N ALA A 117 -6.57 -16.68 -11.40
CA ALA A 117 -7.02 -16.05 -10.18
C ALA A 117 -6.77 -16.97 -8.98
N VAL A 118 -6.20 -16.42 -7.91
CA VAL A 118 -5.74 -17.20 -6.75
C VAL A 118 -6.78 -17.13 -5.64
N GLY A 119 -7.01 -18.24 -4.94
CA GLY A 119 -7.78 -18.29 -3.71
C GLY A 119 -6.90 -18.34 -2.46
N PHE A 120 -7.12 -17.42 -1.52
CA PHE A 120 -6.58 -17.48 -0.16
C PHE A 120 -7.71 -17.93 0.77
N ASN A 121 -7.85 -19.24 0.91
CA ASN A 121 -9.04 -19.86 1.49
C ASN A 121 -8.94 -20.16 2.99
N SER A 122 -7.73 -20.44 3.50
CA SER A 122 -7.50 -20.88 4.88
C SER A 122 -6.06 -20.63 5.31
N GLY A 123 -5.86 -20.38 6.61
CA GLY A 123 -4.55 -20.04 7.16
C GLY A 123 -4.09 -18.63 6.77
N ALA A 124 -3.22 -18.03 7.57
CA ALA A 124 -2.62 -16.76 7.19
C ALA A 124 -1.77 -16.94 5.92
N VAL A 125 -1.83 -15.96 5.02
CA VAL A 125 -0.99 -15.91 3.83
C VAL A 125 0.01 -14.78 4.00
N THR A 126 1.29 -15.08 3.88
CA THR A 126 2.36 -14.08 3.90
C THR A 126 3.16 -14.16 2.62
N ILE A 127 3.25 -13.06 1.88
CA ILE A 127 4.01 -12.95 0.65
C ILE A 127 5.12 -11.93 0.84
N THR A 128 6.37 -12.38 0.81
CA THR A 128 7.56 -11.53 0.95
C THR A 128 8.26 -11.37 -0.39
N VAL A 129 8.43 -10.14 -0.87
CA VAL A 129 9.19 -9.85 -2.11
C VAL A 129 10.37 -8.95 -1.79
N ALA A 130 11.58 -9.42 -2.10
CA ALA A 130 12.82 -8.71 -1.87
C ALA A 130 13.02 -7.57 -2.87
N SER A 131 13.95 -6.66 -2.55
CA SER A 131 14.31 -5.55 -3.44
C SER A 131 14.81 -6.07 -4.80
N GLY A 132 14.34 -5.46 -5.89
CA GLY A 132 14.68 -5.87 -7.26
C GLY A 132 13.91 -7.07 -7.79
N ALA A 133 13.02 -7.68 -6.99
CA ALA A 133 12.12 -8.74 -7.42
C ALA A 133 10.68 -8.23 -7.59
N SER A 134 9.84 -9.00 -8.28
CA SER A 134 8.42 -8.66 -8.44
C SER A 134 7.48 -9.85 -8.42
N LEU A 135 6.22 -9.58 -8.03
CA LEU A 135 5.10 -10.50 -8.12
C LEU A 135 3.92 -9.87 -8.87
N THR A 136 3.43 -10.56 -9.88
CA THR A 136 2.25 -10.18 -10.66
C THR A 136 1.13 -11.19 -10.46
N LEU A 137 0.02 -10.76 -9.85
CA LEU A 137 -1.23 -11.51 -9.79
C LEU A 137 -2.13 -11.04 -10.95
N ALA A 138 -1.87 -11.57 -12.14
CA ALA A 138 -2.41 -11.09 -13.41
C ALA A 138 -3.94 -11.25 -13.54
N SER A 139 -4.51 -12.21 -12.82
CA SER A 139 -5.96 -12.45 -12.75
C SER A 139 -6.55 -12.08 -11.38
N GLY A 140 -5.75 -11.49 -10.50
CA GLY A 140 -6.17 -11.07 -9.16
C GLY A 140 -6.35 -12.21 -8.16
N ILE A 141 -6.98 -11.86 -7.03
CA ILE A 141 -7.37 -12.78 -5.96
C ILE A 141 -8.86 -13.04 -6.12
N ALA A 142 -9.25 -14.26 -6.48
CA ALA A 142 -10.66 -14.63 -6.66
C ALA A 142 -11.42 -14.57 -5.33
N ARG A 143 -10.78 -15.06 -4.26
CA ARG A 143 -11.34 -15.14 -2.92
C ARG A 143 -10.28 -14.88 -1.87
N LEU A 144 -10.54 -13.93 -0.98
CA LEU A 144 -9.75 -13.62 0.20
C LEU A 144 -10.57 -13.93 1.46
N ALA A 145 -10.42 -15.15 1.97
CA ALA A 145 -11.13 -15.61 3.18
C ALA A 145 -10.32 -15.42 4.49
N VAL A 146 -9.08 -14.92 4.37
CA VAL A 146 -8.09 -14.86 5.44
C VAL A 146 -7.35 -13.52 5.44
N THR A 147 -6.51 -13.27 6.42
CA THR A 147 -5.53 -12.18 6.34
C THR A 147 -4.41 -12.56 5.38
N ALA A 148 -4.25 -11.76 4.32
CA ALA A 148 -3.13 -11.86 3.39
C ALA A 148 -2.22 -10.65 3.55
N GLU A 149 -0.98 -10.88 3.96
CA GLU A 149 0.05 -9.86 4.11
C GLU A 149 1.04 -9.91 2.95
N PHE A 150 1.16 -8.81 2.23
CA PHE A 150 2.17 -8.60 1.19
C PHE A 150 3.24 -7.68 1.80
N LYS A 151 4.51 -8.08 1.81
CA LYS A 151 5.59 -7.35 2.51
C LYS A 151 6.95 -7.39 1.83
N GLY A 152 7.79 -6.44 2.19
CA GLY A 152 9.16 -6.35 1.69
C GLY A 152 9.36 -5.16 0.78
N ALA A 153 10.47 -5.17 0.05
CA ALA A 153 10.97 -4.01 -0.70
C ALA A 153 10.79 -4.14 -2.23
N GLY A 154 10.25 -5.26 -2.72
CA GLY A 154 10.00 -5.47 -4.14
C GLY A 154 8.63 -5.01 -4.61
N ASP A 155 8.38 -5.20 -5.90
CA ASP A 155 7.19 -4.66 -6.57
C ASP A 155 6.07 -5.70 -6.68
N TYR A 156 4.84 -5.24 -6.50
CA TYR A 156 3.63 -6.04 -6.61
C TYR A 156 2.71 -5.45 -7.66
N TYR A 157 2.12 -6.32 -8.48
CA TYR A 157 1.07 -5.96 -9.43
C TYR A 157 -0.17 -6.79 -9.11
N LEU A 158 -1.26 -6.13 -8.72
CA LEU A 158 -2.49 -6.80 -8.32
C LEU A 158 -3.66 -6.29 -9.13
N LYS A 159 -4.31 -7.19 -9.89
CA LYS A 159 -5.44 -6.82 -10.73
C LYS A 159 -6.71 -6.51 -9.92
N SER A 160 -7.09 -7.39 -9.00
CA SER A 160 -8.34 -7.27 -8.28
C SER A 160 -8.39 -8.14 -7.04
N ILE A 161 -9.35 -7.86 -6.17
CA ILE A 161 -9.80 -8.78 -5.12
C ILE A 161 -11.31 -8.96 -5.29
N GLY A 162 -11.72 -10.17 -5.69
CA GLY A 162 -13.10 -10.49 -6.07
C GLY A 162 -14.05 -10.58 -4.88
N THR A 163 -13.99 -11.68 -4.13
CA THR A 163 -14.79 -11.85 -2.90
C THR A 163 -13.88 -11.80 -1.68
N ALA A 164 -14.30 -11.14 -0.61
CA ALA A 164 -13.48 -11.01 0.58
C ALA A 164 -14.32 -11.12 1.87
N SER A 165 -13.85 -11.96 2.78
CA SER A 165 -14.25 -11.97 4.20
C SER A 165 -13.05 -11.77 5.13
N GLY A 166 -11.83 -11.82 4.59
CA GLY A 166 -10.60 -11.50 5.30
C GLY A 166 -10.09 -10.09 5.00
N THR A 167 -8.83 -9.83 5.33
CA THR A 167 -8.19 -8.52 5.19
C THR A 167 -6.98 -8.63 4.27
N PHE A 168 -6.82 -7.65 3.37
CA PHE A 168 -5.60 -7.49 2.60
C PHE A 168 -4.71 -6.45 3.29
N SER A 169 -3.45 -6.78 3.55
CA SER A 169 -2.50 -5.85 4.13
C SER A 169 -1.22 -5.76 3.32
N LYS A 170 -0.72 -4.54 3.12
CA LYS A 170 0.57 -4.26 2.48
C LYS A 170 1.50 -3.55 3.47
N THR A 171 2.64 -4.16 3.74
CA THR A 171 3.72 -3.63 4.60
C THR A 171 5.05 -3.59 3.82
N GLY A 172 6.10 -3.03 4.41
CA GLY A 172 7.41 -2.86 3.77
C GLY A 172 7.45 -1.78 2.68
N THR A 173 8.65 -1.44 2.23
CA THR A 173 8.94 -0.26 1.41
C THR A 173 8.64 -0.42 -0.09
N GLY A 174 8.33 -1.64 -0.54
CA GLY A 174 8.08 -1.94 -1.95
C GLY A 174 6.77 -1.35 -2.48
N LYS A 175 6.61 -1.33 -3.82
CA LYS A 175 5.45 -0.74 -4.49
C LYS A 175 4.31 -1.75 -4.67
N LEU A 176 3.07 -1.31 -4.56
CA LEU A 176 1.90 -2.03 -5.03
C LEU A 176 1.21 -1.23 -6.14
N THR A 177 1.24 -1.76 -7.36
CA THR A 177 0.48 -1.23 -8.50
C THR A 177 -0.83 -2.00 -8.65
N LEU A 178 -1.95 -1.29 -8.59
CA LEU A 178 -3.27 -1.86 -8.83
C LEU A 178 -3.58 -1.81 -10.32
N THR A 179 -3.77 -2.96 -10.98
CA THR A 179 -3.86 -3.00 -12.46
C THR A 179 -5.27 -3.30 -13.01
N GLY A 180 -6.24 -3.61 -12.15
CA GLY A 180 -7.65 -3.76 -12.53
C GLY A 180 -8.52 -2.74 -11.81
N THR A 181 -9.79 -3.03 -11.56
CA THR A 181 -10.78 -1.99 -11.22
C THR A 181 -11.54 -2.21 -9.92
N SER A 182 -11.43 -3.37 -9.26
CA SER A 182 -12.30 -3.70 -8.11
C SER A 182 -11.58 -4.47 -6.99
N PHE A 183 -11.77 -3.99 -5.77
CA PHE A 183 -11.14 -4.50 -4.55
C PHE A 183 -12.18 -4.60 -3.43
N ALA A 184 -12.67 -5.82 -3.19
CA ALA A 184 -13.74 -6.06 -2.22
C ALA A 184 -13.29 -6.16 -0.75
N ALA A 185 -11.99 -6.27 -0.48
CA ALA A 185 -11.47 -6.51 0.86
C ALA A 185 -11.24 -5.22 1.66
N PRO A 186 -11.47 -5.24 2.99
CA PRO A 186 -10.81 -4.31 3.89
C PRO A 186 -9.30 -4.31 3.60
N THR A 187 -8.75 -3.13 3.38
CA THR A 187 -7.39 -2.96 2.89
C THR A 187 -6.59 -2.06 3.81
N VAL A 188 -5.43 -2.54 4.26
CA VAL A 188 -4.52 -1.78 5.14
C VAL A 188 -3.16 -1.65 4.48
N PHE A 189 -2.77 -0.43 4.18
CA PHE A 189 -1.41 -0.08 3.78
C PHE A 189 -0.69 0.49 4.98
N SER A 190 0.41 -0.13 5.41
CA SER A 190 1.21 0.39 6.52
C SER A 190 2.49 1.07 6.07
N ALA A 191 3.03 0.69 4.91
CA ALA A 191 4.24 1.30 4.35
C ALA A 191 4.36 1.07 2.82
N GLY A 192 5.24 1.87 2.20
CA GLY A 192 5.62 1.75 0.79
C GLY A 192 4.77 2.63 -0.13
N THR A 193 4.79 2.34 -1.43
CA THR A 193 4.05 3.15 -2.41
C THR A 193 2.85 2.37 -2.95
N LEU A 194 1.67 2.99 -2.89
CA LEU A 194 0.48 2.57 -3.62
C LEU A 194 0.41 3.36 -4.93
N ILE A 195 0.41 2.65 -6.06
CA ILE A 195 0.21 3.23 -7.39
C ILE A 195 -1.16 2.77 -7.89
N LEU A 196 -2.03 3.73 -8.19
CA LEU A 196 -3.34 3.44 -8.75
C LEU A 196 -3.20 3.24 -10.26
N GLY A 197 -3.54 2.06 -10.75
CA GLY A 197 -3.67 1.84 -12.19
C GLY A 197 -2.40 1.49 -12.94
N ALA A 198 -2.61 1.08 -14.19
CA ALA A 198 -1.66 1.22 -15.28
C ALA A 198 -2.00 2.49 -16.07
N ASN A 199 -1.95 3.64 -15.39
CA ASN A 199 -1.74 4.96 -15.99
C ASN A 199 -2.50 5.26 -17.30
N PRO A 200 -3.78 5.66 -17.25
CA PRO A 200 -4.60 5.95 -16.06
C PRO A 200 -5.67 4.90 -15.78
N ALA A 201 -6.07 4.73 -14.52
CA ALA A 201 -7.16 3.83 -14.14
C ALA A 201 -8.11 4.40 -13.08
N ARG A 202 -9.35 3.90 -13.11
CA ARG A 202 -10.31 4.05 -12.02
C ARG A 202 -10.36 2.77 -11.19
N ILE A 203 -9.99 2.88 -9.92
CA ILE A 203 -10.00 1.77 -8.95
C ILE A 203 -11.17 1.94 -7.99
N THR A 204 -11.92 0.86 -7.74
CA THR A 204 -13.00 0.86 -6.75
C THR A 204 -12.64 -0.02 -5.56
N PHE A 205 -12.62 0.56 -4.37
CA PHE A 205 -12.63 -0.17 -3.11
C PHE A 205 -14.06 -0.30 -2.60
N SER A 206 -14.48 -1.54 -2.33
CA SER A 206 -15.83 -1.83 -1.83
C SER A 206 -15.92 -2.03 -0.32
N SER A 207 -14.83 -1.69 0.38
CA SER A 207 -14.66 -1.80 1.82
C SER A 207 -13.73 -0.69 2.34
N ASN A 208 -13.40 -0.73 3.63
CA ASN A 208 -12.54 0.26 4.27
C ASN A 208 -11.11 0.22 3.71
N VAL A 209 -10.50 1.40 3.60
CA VAL A 209 -9.09 1.55 3.20
C VAL A 209 -8.36 2.35 4.27
N THR A 210 -7.23 1.85 4.74
CA THR A 210 -6.35 2.57 5.66
C THR A 210 -5.02 2.83 4.97
N LEU A 211 -4.65 4.11 4.86
CA LEU A 211 -3.36 4.59 4.36
C LEU A 211 -2.52 5.01 5.56
N GLY A 212 -1.55 4.19 5.94
CA GLY A 212 -0.68 4.42 7.10
C GLY A 212 0.29 5.58 6.94
N ALA A 213 0.94 5.97 8.03
CA ALA A 213 1.85 7.11 8.08
C ALA A 213 3.06 7.00 7.14
N ASP A 214 3.51 5.78 6.83
CA ASP A 214 4.67 5.53 5.96
C ASP A 214 4.27 5.15 4.52
N VAL A 215 3.04 5.47 4.12
CA VAL A 215 2.50 5.16 2.78
C VAL A 215 2.59 6.38 1.89
N THR A 216 3.05 6.19 0.65
CA THR A 216 2.88 7.16 -0.43
C THR A 216 1.78 6.67 -1.37
N THR A 217 0.69 7.43 -1.50
CA THR A 217 -0.37 7.16 -2.47
C THR A 217 -0.14 8.01 -3.70
N GLN A 218 0.13 7.39 -4.85
CA GLN A 218 0.47 8.08 -6.08
C GLN A 218 -0.69 8.10 -7.07
N PHE A 219 -0.96 9.28 -7.61
CA PHE A 219 -1.91 9.55 -8.70
C PHE A 219 -1.18 10.19 -9.88
N GLN A 220 -1.48 9.75 -11.10
CA GLN A 220 -1.08 10.42 -12.33
C GLN A 220 -2.19 11.29 -12.88
N LEU A 221 -1.84 12.51 -13.28
CA LEU A 221 -2.75 13.54 -13.77
C LEU A 221 -2.30 13.97 -15.18
N ASN A 222 -2.68 13.19 -16.20
CA ASN A 222 -2.33 13.41 -17.61
C ASN A 222 -3.48 14.05 -18.43
N GLY A 223 -4.53 14.52 -17.76
CA GLY A 223 -5.63 15.27 -18.37
C GLY A 223 -6.84 15.36 -17.43
N THR A 224 -8.01 15.68 -17.96
CA THR A 224 -9.26 15.92 -17.19
C THR A 224 -10.28 14.78 -17.24
N GLY A 225 -9.94 13.67 -17.89
CA GLY A 225 -10.77 12.47 -18.03
C GLY A 225 -10.57 11.50 -16.87
N ARG A 226 -11.59 11.40 -16.01
CA ARG A 226 -11.54 10.56 -14.80
C ARG A 226 -11.38 9.07 -15.12
N GLY A 227 -10.26 8.49 -14.69
CA GLY A 227 -9.93 7.08 -14.95
C GLY A 227 -9.53 6.79 -16.39
N THR A 228 -9.35 7.81 -17.24
CA THR A 228 -8.96 7.66 -18.65
C THR A 228 -7.76 8.50 -19.03
N THR A 229 -7.64 9.72 -18.50
CA THR A 229 -6.44 10.58 -18.60
C THR A 229 -5.88 10.95 -17.23
N TYR A 230 -6.56 10.67 -16.12
CA TYR A 230 -5.99 10.71 -14.77
C TYR A 230 -6.48 9.57 -13.89
N ASP A 231 -5.71 9.22 -12.86
CA ASP A 231 -6.04 8.16 -11.91
C ASP A 231 -7.16 8.57 -10.96
N ALA A 232 -8.03 7.63 -10.62
CA ALA A 232 -9.16 7.93 -9.76
C ALA A 232 -9.45 6.77 -8.80
N LEU A 233 -9.85 7.12 -7.59
CA LEU A 233 -10.28 6.19 -6.56
C LEU A 233 -11.77 6.35 -6.27
N ASP A 234 -12.52 5.27 -6.39
CA ASP A 234 -13.90 5.17 -5.91
C ASP A 234 -13.91 4.40 -4.59
N ILE A 235 -14.55 4.97 -3.59
CA ILE A 235 -14.77 4.34 -2.29
C ILE A 235 -16.28 4.08 -2.19
N ALA A 236 -16.68 2.87 -2.56
CA ALA A 236 -18.08 2.52 -2.78
C ALA A 236 -18.49 1.40 -1.83
N ALA A 237 -19.24 1.70 -0.77
CA ALA A 237 -19.74 0.67 0.12
C ALA A 237 -20.59 -0.39 -0.59
N SER A 238 -20.25 -1.65 -0.34
CA SER A 238 -21.14 -2.79 -0.63
C SER A 238 -22.22 -2.97 0.44
N SER A 239 -21.94 -2.56 1.69
CA SER A 239 -22.90 -2.43 2.79
C SER A 239 -22.31 -1.61 3.95
N GLY A 240 -23.04 -0.60 4.46
CA GLY A 240 -22.60 0.26 5.58
C GLY A 240 -21.64 1.40 5.20
N PRO A 241 -21.18 2.22 6.16
CA PRO A 241 -20.16 3.26 5.88
C PRO A 241 -18.83 2.63 5.47
N THR A 242 -18.31 2.98 4.29
CA THR A 242 -16.90 2.73 3.94
C THR A 242 -16.04 3.91 4.28
N VAL A 243 -15.07 3.71 5.16
CA VAL A 243 -14.17 4.77 5.62
C VAL A 243 -12.84 4.67 4.89
N VAL A 244 -12.31 5.82 4.47
CA VAL A 244 -10.89 5.94 4.16
C VAL A 244 -10.20 6.66 5.30
N THR A 245 -9.15 6.03 5.82
CA THR A 245 -8.28 6.66 6.80
C THR A 245 -7.04 7.15 6.09
N TYR A 246 -6.88 8.47 6.07
CA TYR A 246 -5.72 9.13 5.49
C TYR A 246 -4.54 9.17 6.47
N GLY A 247 -3.36 9.11 5.88
CA GLY A 247 -2.07 9.20 6.52
C GLY A 247 -1.00 9.28 5.43
N GLY A 248 0.26 9.42 5.82
CA GLY A 248 1.38 9.42 4.87
C GLY A 248 1.28 10.51 3.81
N THR A 249 1.76 10.25 2.60
CA THR A 249 1.89 11.24 1.53
C THR A 249 0.93 10.97 0.39
N LEU A 250 0.21 11.99 -0.07
CA LEU A 250 -0.43 12.00 -1.39
C LEU A 250 0.56 12.60 -2.40
N ALA A 251 0.92 11.82 -3.43
CA ALA A 251 1.81 12.25 -4.50
C ALA A 251 1.03 12.40 -5.81
N LEU A 252 1.01 13.61 -6.36
CA LEU A 252 0.31 13.98 -7.59
C LEU A 252 1.32 14.21 -8.71
N ASP A 253 1.32 13.35 -9.72
CA ASP A 253 2.23 13.43 -10.86
C ASP A 253 1.56 14.13 -12.06
N PHE A 254 1.89 15.40 -12.28
CA PHE A 254 1.27 16.22 -13.32
C PHE A 254 1.98 16.05 -14.67
N GLY A 255 1.39 15.25 -15.55
CA GLY A 255 1.88 15.04 -16.93
C GLY A 255 1.24 15.96 -17.98
N SER A 256 0.18 16.69 -17.63
CA SER A 256 -0.49 17.65 -18.53
C SER A 256 -0.67 19.03 -17.89
N THR A 257 -0.94 20.03 -18.73
CA THR A 257 -1.40 21.35 -18.27
C THR A 257 -2.89 21.31 -17.93
N PHE A 258 -3.32 22.18 -17.02
CA PHE A 258 -4.72 22.32 -16.61
C PHE A 258 -5.19 23.76 -16.83
N ALA A 259 -6.50 23.94 -17.00
CA ALA A 259 -7.14 25.24 -17.15
C ALA A 259 -7.80 25.70 -15.84
N ASP A 260 -7.97 27.01 -15.70
CA ASP A 260 -8.73 27.57 -14.59
C ASP A 260 -10.18 27.10 -14.67
N GLY A 261 -10.71 26.61 -13.54
CA GLY A 261 -12.03 26.01 -13.44
C GLY A 261 -12.04 24.48 -13.57
N ASP A 262 -10.92 23.84 -13.92
CA ASP A 262 -10.83 22.38 -13.91
C ASP A 262 -11.02 21.83 -12.49
N VAL A 263 -11.76 20.71 -12.40
CA VAL A 263 -11.99 19.95 -11.16
C VAL A 263 -11.73 18.48 -11.43
N LEU A 264 -10.79 17.90 -10.68
CA LEU A 264 -10.44 16.49 -10.76
C LEU A 264 -10.93 15.78 -9.49
N ASP A 265 -11.91 14.89 -9.63
CA ASP A 265 -12.43 14.04 -8.57
C ASP A 265 -11.47 12.84 -8.37
N LEU A 266 -10.46 13.04 -7.52
CA LEU A 266 -9.43 12.04 -7.23
C LEU A 266 -10.00 10.93 -6.33
N PHE A 267 -10.80 11.31 -5.33
CA PHE A 267 -11.45 10.39 -4.39
C PHE A 267 -12.97 10.57 -4.42
N LYS A 268 -13.67 9.66 -5.09
CA LYS A 268 -15.12 9.66 -5.10
C LYS A 268 -15.66 8.84 -3.95
N TYR A 269 -16.37 9.51 -3.06
CA TYR A 269 -17.12 8.87 -2.00
C TYR A 269 -18.51 8.45 -2.49
N GLY A 270 -18.93 7.23 -2.17
CA GLY A 270 -20.26 6.72 -2.51
C GLY A 270 -21.40 7.60 -1.97
N THR A 271 -22.59 7.48 -2.56
CA THR A 271 -23.78 8.32 -2.24
C THR A 271 -24.37 8.10 -0.85
N SER A 272 -23.90 7.10 -0.09
CA SER A 272 -24.20 7.05 1.34
C SER A 272 -23.47 8.21 2.01
N THR A 273 -24.20 9.01 2.78
CA THR A 273 -23.74 10.11 3.65
C THR A 273 -22.75 9.67 4.75
N SER A 274 -22.04 8.57 4.54
CA SER A 274 -21.27 7.82 5.52
C SER A 274 -19.95 7.30 4.95
N ALA A 275 -19.63 7.59 3.69
CA ALA A 275 -18.26 7.45 3.21
C ALA A 275 -17.46 8.64 3.72
N ASN A 276 -16.81 8.45 4.86
CA ASN A 276 -16.07 9.50 5.56
C ASN A 276 -14.58 9.30 5.32
N ALA A 277 -13.93 10.37 4.87
CA ALA A 277 -12.52 10.58 5.18
C ALA A 277 -12.36 10.66 6.71
N SER A 278 -11.38 9.95 7.24
CA SER A 278 -10.96 10.06 8.64
C SER A 278 -9.47 10.33 8.67
N SER A 279 -9.03 11.22 9.56
CA SER A 279 -7.65 11.75 9.55
C SER A 279 -7.31 12.51 8.26
N SER A 280 -6.08 13.01 8.19
CA SER A 280 -5.54 13.79 7.06
C SER A 280 -4.26 13.14 6.54
N PHE A 281 -3.89 13.46 5.30
CA PHE A 281 -2.54 13.17 4.83
C PHE A 281 -1.51 13.92 5.70
N ALA A 282 -0.31 13.35 5.85
CA ALA A 282 0.82 14.02 6.48
C ALA A 282 1.48 15.03 5.53
N SER A 283 1.49 14.75 4.23
CA SER A 283 1.91 15.70 3.19
C SER A 283 1.17 15.47 1.88
N VAL A 284 1.06 16.54 1.08
CA VAL A 284 0.60 16.48 -0.31
C VAL A 284 1.67 17.09 -1.20
N GLU A 285 2.14 16.34 -2.19
CA GLU A 285 3.29 16.67 -3.02
C GLU A 285 2.92 16.58 -4.51
N ALA A 286 3.51 17.47 -5.31
CA ALA A 286 3.38 17.49 -6.76
C ALA A 286 4.73 17.21 -7.43
N SER A 287 4.71 16.41 -8.49
CA SER A 287 5.80 16.23 -9.44
C SER A 287 5.38 16.62 -10.86
N GLY A 288 6.31 16.55 -11.81
CA GLY A 288 6.04 16.89 -13.21
C GLY A 288 5.95 18.40 -13.46
N LEU A 289 5.01 18.80 -14.31
CA LEU A 289 4.86 20.19 -14.80
C LEU A 289 4.62 21.20 -13.67
N TYR A 290 3.92 20.78 -12.61
CA TYR A 290 3.58 21.62 -11.46
C TYR A 290 4.30 21.20 -10.18
N SER A 291 5.57 20.80 -10.27
CA SER A 291 6.34 20.29 -9.12
C SER A 291 6.42 21.26 -7.92
N GLY A 292 6.21 20.73 -6.72
CA GLY A 292 6.23 21.47 -5.46
C GLY A 292 5.57 20.70 -4.30
N THR A 293 5.50 21.32 -3.14
CA THR A 293 4.80 20.77 -1.97
C THR A 293 3.60 21.66 -1.66
N PHE A 294 2.44 21.04 -1.42
CA PHE A 294 1.25 21.79 -1.02
C PHE A 294 1.39 22.24 0.44
N THR A 295 0.79 23.37 0.76
CA THR A 295 0.68 23.90 2.11
C THR A 295 -0.72 23.61 2.65
N ALA A 296 -0.81 23.00 3.83
CA ALA A 296 -2.08 22.85 4.53
C ALA A 296 -2.64 24.23 4.92
N VAL A 297 -3.88 24.50 4.52
CA VAL A 297 -4.62 25.73 4.87
C VAL A 297 -5.49 25.50 6.10
N ASP A 298 -6.08 24.31 6.19
CA ASP A 298 -6.84 23.82 7.32
C ASP A 298 -6.63 22.29 7.46
N SER A 299 -7.47 21.61 8.24
CA SER A 299 -7.31 20.16 8.47
C SER A 299 -7.55 19.30 7.22
N ASN A 300 -8.27 19.80 6.22
CA ASN A 300 -8.73 19.01 5.09
C ASN A 300 -8.33 19.63 3.73
N THR A 301 -7.81 20.85 3.72
CA THR A 301 -7.53 21.62 2.51
C THR A 301 -6.04 21.90 2.35
N TRP A 302 -5.51 21.56 1.18
CA TRP A 302 -4.12 21.73 0.80
C TRP A 302 -4.03 22.63 -0.44
N THR A 303 -3.05 23.54 -0.49
CA THR A 303 -2.88 24.45 -1.64
C THR A 303 -1.47 24.49 -2.20
N LEU A 304 -1.35 24.67 -3.52
CA LEU A 304 -0.07 24.88 -4.21
C LEU A 304 -0.24 25.98 -5.26
N VAL A 305 0.62 26.99 -5.22
CA VAL A 305 0.69 28.01 -6.28
C VAL A 305 1.83 27.67 -7.23
N LYS A 306 1.51 27.32 -8.47
CA LYS A 306 2.51 26.95 -9.48
C LYS A 306 2.00 27.21 -10.89
N GLY A 307 2.88 27.67 -11.78
CA GLY A 307 2.57 27.84 -13.19
C GLY A 307 1.45 28.84 -13.49
N GLY A 308 1.21 29.81 -12.59
CA GLY A 308 0.10 30.76 -12.72
C GLY A 308 -1.23 30.25 -12.16
N HIS A 309 -1.28 29.04 -11.60
CA HIS A 309 -2.47 28.46 -11.00
C HIS A 309 -2.34 28.31 -9.48
N LEU A 310 -3.49 28.34 -8.82
CA LEU A 310 -3.72 27.86 -7.47
C LEU A 310 -4.42 26.49 -7.57
N PHE A 311 -3.69 25.46 -7.20
CA PHE A 311 -4.23 24.12 -6.99
C PHE A 311 -4.74 24.02 -5.57
N THR A 312 -5.95 23.51 -5.39
CA THR A 312 -6.54 23.26 -4.07
C THR A 312 -7.05 21.83 -4.01
N PHE A 313 -6.50 21.02 -3.12
CA PHE A 313 -6.97 19.67 -2.85
C PHE A 313 -7.79 19.64 -1.56
N ASN A 314 -9.00 19.09 -1.60
CA ASN A 314 -9.86 18.94 -0.43
C ASN A 314 -10.07 17.44 -0.13
N GLU A 315 -9.60 16.99 1.03
CA GLU A 315 -9.69 15.59 1.45
C GLU A 315 -11.13 15.14 1.72
N THR A 316 -12.02 16.06 2.11
CA THR A 316 -13.42 15.72 2.41
C THR A 316 -14.23 15.46 1.14
N THR A 317 -14.01 16.24 0.08
CA THR A 317 -14.70 16.03 -1.20
C THR A 317 -13.92 15.10 -2.13
N GLY A 318 -12.60 14.99 -1.94
CA GLY A 318 -11.71 14.24 -2.80
C GLY A 318 -11.30 14.99 -4.07
N ASP A 319 -11.64 16.27 -4.17
CA ASP A 319 -11.44 17.07 -5.38
C ASP A 319 -10.11 17.83 -5.35
N LEU A 320 -9.45 17.88 -6.50
CA LEU A 320 -8.40 18.83 -6.83
C LEU A 320 -8.96 19.87 -7.79
N THR A 321 -9.09 21.12 -7.33
CA THR A 321 -9.57 22.24 -8.15
C THR A 321 -8.42 23.11 -8.63
N VAL A 322 -8.51 23.63 -9.85
CA VAL A 322 -7.54 24.53 -10.46
C VAL A 322 -8.19 25.91 -10.62
N ALA A 323 -7.53 26.95 -10.12
CA ALA A 323 -7.97 28.33 -10.26
C ALA A 323 -6.79 29.22 -10.66
N ALA A 324 -7.08 30.44 -11.11
CA ALA A 324 -6.04 31.44 -11.33
C ALA A 324 -5.29 31.72 -10.01
N ALA A 325 -3.96 31.73 -10.06
CA ALA A 325 -3.17 32.11 -8.89
C ALA A 325 -3.53 33.55 -8.48
N PRO A 326 -3.64 33.84 -7.17
CA PRO A 326 -3.79 35.20 -6.71
C PRO A 326 -2.64 36.05 -7.26
N VAL A 327 -2.96 37.13 -7.97
CA VAL A 327 -1.94 38.12 -8.33
C VAL A 327 -1.49 38.77 -7.02
N PRO A 328 -0.21 38.69 -6.63
CA PRO A 328 0.25 39.35 -5.42
C PRO A 328 0.04 40.85 -5.60
N VAL A 329 -0.99 41.38 -4.96
CA VAL A 329 -1.18 42.83 -4.83
C VAL A 329 -0.06 43.29 -3.89
N PRO A 330 0.80 44.25 -4.30
CA PRO A 330 1.85 44.73 -3.42
C PRO A 330 1.22 45.19 -2.11
N GLU A 331 1.72 44.67 -0.99
CA GLU A 331 1.22 45.06 0.32
C GLU A 331 1.25 46.59 0.47
N PRO A 332 0.34 47.20 1.26
CA PRO A 332 0.30 48.65 1.42
C PRO A 332 1.66 49.26 1.79
N ALA A 333 2.50 48.53 2.53
CA ALA A 333 3.85 48.94 2.87
C ALA A 333 4.80 49.00 1.66
N THR A 334 4.72 48.04 0.73
CA THR A 334 5.49 48.04 -0.52
C THR A 334 5.08 49.22 -1.40
N CYS A 335 3.77 49.47 -1.50
CA CYS A 335 3.24 50.66 -2.16
C CYS A 335 3.75 51.95 -1.49
N ALA A 336 3.75 52.01 -0.15
CA ALA A 336 4.22 53.17 0.61
C ALA A 336 5.71 53.43 0.40
N VAL A 337 6.56 52.40 0.38
CA VAL A 337 8.00 52.52 0.11
C VAL A 337 8.26 53.02 -1.32
N ILE A 338 7.52 52.51 -2.32
CA ILE A 338 7.66 52.96 -3.71
C ILE A 338 7.28 54.45 -3.83
N VAL A 339 6.16 54.86 -3.23
CA VAL A 339 5.70 56.25 -3.27
C VAL A 339 6.65 57.17 -2.50
N ALA A 340 7.05 56.77 -1.28
CA ALA A 340 7.96 57.56 -0.45
C ALA A 340 9.35 57.67 -1.08
N GLY A 341 9.90 56.57 -1.60
CA GLY A 341 11.17 56.55 -2.33
C GLY A 341 11.13 57.39 -3.60
N GLY A 342 10.04 57.32 -4.37
CA GLY A 342 9.83 58.16 -5.55
C GLY A 342 9.74 59.65 -5.22
N ALA A 343 8.99 60.01 -4.17
CA ALA A 343 8.88 61.38 -3.69
C ALA A 343 10.24 61.92 -3.20
N LEU A 344 11.01 61.10 -2.47
CA LEU A 344 12.35 61.46 -2.00
C LEU A 344 13.31 61.67 -3.18
N GLY A 345 13.30 60.77 -4.16
CA GLY A 345 14.10 60.87 -5.37
C GLY A 345 13.80 62.13 -6.18
N LEU A 346 12.51 62.45 -6.34
CA LEU A 346 12.07 63.67 -7.03
C LEU A 346 12.51 64.94 -6.27
N ALA A 347 12.40 64.93 -4.95
CA ALA A 347 12.84 66.05 -4.11
C ALA A 347 14.37 66.27 -4.21
N LEU A 348 15.15 65.19 -4.18
CA LEU A 348 16.60 65.24 -4.35
C LEU A 348 17.00 65.72 -5.76
N TRP A 349 16.32 65.23 -6.80
CA TRP A 349 16.55 65.66 -8.18
C TRP A 349 16.26 67.16 -8.37
N ARG A 350 15.10 67.64 -7.89
CA ARG A 350 14.75 69.07 -7.93
C ARG A 350 15.76 69.95 -7.19
N ARG A 351 16.31 69.46 -6.07
CA ARG A 351 17.35 70.19 -5.31
C ARG A 351 18.66 70.28 -6.07
N ARG A 352 19.01 69.26 -6.85
CA ARG A 352 20.24 69.23 -7.66
C ARG A 352 20.09 70.11 -8.91
N ALA A 353 18.94 70.08 -9.58
CA ALA A 353 18.66 70.90 -10.76
C ALA A 353 18.66 72.41 -10.47
N LYS A 354 18.33 72.85 -9.26
CA LYS A 354 18.43 74.27 -8.86
C LYS A 354 19.85 74.75 -8.51
N ARG A 355 20.83 73.84 -8.44
CA ARG A 355 22.22 74.15 -8.06
C ARG A 355 23.20 74.08 -9.23
N ALA A 356 22.73 73.62 -10.40
CA ALA A 356 23.45 73.72 -11.68
C ALA A 356 22.89 74.92 -12.44
#